data_AF-A0A484ZL32-F1
#
_entry.id   AF-A0A484ZL32-F1
#
_cell.length_a   1.000
_cell.length_b   1.000
_cell.length_c   1.000
_cell.angle_alpha   90.00
_cell.angle_beta   90.00
_cell.angle_gamma   90.00
#
_symmetry.space_group_name_H-M   'P 1'
#
loop_
_entity.id
_entity.type
_entity.pdbx_description
1 polymer ?
#
loop_
_entity_poly.entity_id
_entity_poly.type
_entity_poly.pdbx_seq_one_letter_code
_entity_poly.pdbx_strand_id
1 'polypeptide(L)'
;MLIECAILPLAIKRMTPALMGKLENTLNQMEEFAHIPSKADQFDRDFHLLILQACGNRVLQVFSDVLITYFDKTSALLNSFGPEYFVDIARQEQAILSAIKDENVELAVRLLREHLVNTSKTLPPENASTPAKTTKSKRVSKKTDKG
;
A
#
# COMPACT_ATOMS: atom_id res chain seq x y z
N MET A 1 -7.54 4.57 -1.18
CA MET A 1 -8.76 4.38 -1.98
C MET A 1 -9.79 5.49 -1.72
N LEU A 2 -10.69 5.81 -2.67
CA LEU A 2 -11.76 6.82 -2.48
C LEU A 2 -12.69 6.50 -1.30
N ILE A 3 -12.92 5.21 -1.03
CA ILE A 3 -13.78 4.77 0.07
C ILE A 3 -13.25 5.22 1.44
N GLU A 4 -11.93 5.24 1.62
CA GLU A 4 -11.31 5.61 2.89
C GLU A 4 -11.53 7.08 3.22
N CYS A 5 -11.38 7.98 2.25
CA CYS A 5 -11.70 9.39 2.46
C CYS A 5 -13.17 9.59 2.87
N ALA A 6 -14.09 8.78 2.33
CA ALA A 6 -15.51 8.88 2.64
C ALA A 6 -15.84 8.36 4.05
N ILE A 7 -15.13 7.34 4.53
CA ILE A 7 -15.39 6.72 5.84
C ILE A 7 -14.56 7.32 6.97
N LEU A 8 -13.46 8.03 6.67
CA LEU A 8 -12.52 8.54 7.68
C LEU A 8 -13.20 9.43 8.74
N PRO A 9 -14.15 10.34 8.42
CA PRO A 9 -14.85 11.11 9.45
C PRO A 9 -15.62 10.24 10.46
N LEU A 10 -16.18 9.12 10.01
CA LEU A 10 -16.87 8.17 10.88
C LEU A 10 -15.88 7.30 11.66
N ALA A 11 -14.78 6.90 11.01
CA ALA A 11 -13.70 6.15 11.64
C ALA A 11 -13.06 6.94 12.81
N ILE A 12 -12.78 8.23 12.63
CA ILE A 12 -12.23 9.11 13.68
C ILE A 12 -13.15 9.10 14.91
N LYS A 13 -14.47 9.30 14.72
CA LYS A 13 -15.46 9.29 15.82
C LYS A 13 -15.55 7.97 16.58
N ARG A 14 -15.11 6.87 15.97
CA ARG A 14 -15.20 5.51 16.51
C ARG A 14 -13.83 4.94 16.85
N MET A 15 -12.77 5.73 16.68
CA MET A 15 -11.41 5.30 16.94
C MET A 15 -11.26 5.00 18.43
N THR A 16 -10.73 3.83 18.75
CA THR A 16 -10.48 3.43 20.14
C THR A 16 -8.99 3.54 20.44
N PRO A 17 -8.59 3.70 21.72
CA PRO A 17 -7.17 3.69 22.10
C PRO A 17 -6.44 2.43 21.62
N ALA A 18 -7.12 1.28 21.63
CA ALA A 18 -6.56 0.02 21.14
C ALA A 18 -6.31 0.03 19.62
N LEU A 19 -7.21 0.62 18.83
CA LEU A 19 -7.00 0.78 17.38
C LEU A 19 -5.92 1.82 17.09
N MET A 20 -5.87 2.90 17.87
CA MET A 20 -4.82 3.92 17.75
C MET A 20 -3.42 3.32 17.96
N GLY A 21 -3.23 2.55 19.04
CA GLY A 21 -1.96 1.88 19.30
C GLY A 21 -1.58 0.85 18.22
N LYS A 22 -2.56 0.21 17.58
CA LYS A 22 -2.32 -0.67 16.43
C LYS A 22 -1.83 0.12 15.21
N LEU A 23 -2.48 1.24 14.88
CA LEU A 23 -2.04 2.12 13.78
C LEU A 23 -0.61 2.60 14.02
N GLU A 24 -0.28 3.09 15.21
CA GLU A 24 1.09 3.50 15.57
C GLU A 24 2.10 2.37 15.38
N ASN A 25 1.78 1.17 15.89
CA ASN A 25 2.66 0.03 15.77
C ASN A 25 2.87 -0.37 14.31
N THR A 26 1.82 -0.37 13.49
CA THR A 26 1.90 -0.66 12.06
C THR A 26 2.87 0.29 11.34
N LEU A 27 2.81 1.60 11.63
CA LEU A 27 3.73 2.57 11.03
C LEU A 27 5.18 2.36 11.48
N ASN A 28 5.40 2.08 12.77
CA ASN A 28 6.74 1.78 13.28
C ASN A 28 7.32 0.51 12.63
N GLN A 29 6.50 -0.52 12.46
CA GLN A 29 6.89 -1.76 11.79
C GLN A 29 7.18 -1.52 10.30
N MET A 30 6.41 -0.65 9.63
CA MET A 30 6.69 -0.31 8.24
C MET A 30 8.06 0.36 8.07
N GLU A 31 8.42 1.30 8.96
CA GLU A 31 9.74 1.93 8.96
C GLU A 31 10.86 0.91 9.27
N GLU A 32 10.66 0.07 10.29
CA GLU A 32 11.63 -0.98 10.69
C GLU A 32 11.92 -1.95 9.54
N PHE A 33 10.86 -2.35 8.81
CA PHE A 33 10.94 -3.30 7.71
C PHE A 33 10.99 -2.64 6.33
N ALA A 34 11.27 -1.35 6.23
CA ALA A 34 11.32 -0.61 4.96
C ALA A 34 12.31 -1.23 3.94
N HIS A 35 13.34 -1.90 4.41
CA HIS A 35 14.32 -2.61 3.60
C HIS A 35 13.82 -3.94 3.00
N ILE A 36 12.62 -4.39 3.39
CA ILE A 36 11.94 -5.58 2.86
C ILE A 36 10.62 -5.12 2.22
N PRO A 37 10.61 -4.80 0.91
CA PRO A 37 9.47 -4.17 0.25
C PRO A 37 8.13 -4.87 0.48
N SER A 38 8.10 -6.21 0.45
CA SER A 38 6.87 -6.98 0.67
C SER A 38 6.32 -6.86 2.10
N LYS A 39 7.18 -6.72 3.10
CA LYS A 39 6.75 -6.50 4.49
C LYS A 39 6.30 -5.06 4.69
N ALA A 40 7.05 -4.09 4.16
CA ALA A 40 6.66 -2.68 4.26
C ALA A 40 5.30 -2.43 3.58
N ASP A 41 5.10 -2.97 2.38
CA ASP A 41 3.82 -2.98 1.66
C ASP A 41 2.70 -3.68 2.44
N GLN A 42 3.01 -4.76 3.17
CA GLN A 42 2.02 -5.38 4.06
C GLN A 42 1.58 -4.42 5.17
N PHE A 43 2.51 -3.70 5.80
CA PHE A 43 2.18 -2.77 6.87
C PHE A 43 1.41 -1.53 6.36
N ASP A 44 1.75 -0.99 5.18
CA ASP A 44 0.96 0.06 4.49
C ASP A 44 -0.51 -0.38 4.34
N ARG A 45 -0.74 -1.60 3.84
CA ARG A 45 -2.10 -2.15 3.74
C ARG A 45 -2.78 -2.29 5.08
N ASP A 46 -2.08 -2.84 6.07
CA ASP A 46 -2.63 -3.05 7.41
C ASP A 46 -3.08 -1.71 8.03
N PHE A 47 -2.36 -0.62 7.78
CA PHE A 47 -2.75 0.72 8.21
C PHE A 47 -4.10 1.14 7.61
N HIS A 48 -4.24 1.04 6.29
CA HIS A 48 -5.48 1.34 5.60
C HIS A 48 -6.65 0.45 6.06
N LEU A 49 -6.42 -0.84 6.26
CA LEU A 49 -7.44 -1.79 6.73
C LEU A 49 -7.90 -1.49 8.16
N LEU A 50 -7.00 -1.05 9.03
CA LEU A 50 -7.34 -0.61 10.40
C LEU A 50 -8.24 0.64 10.38
N ILE A 51 -8.05 1.58 9.44
CA ILE A 51 -8.96 2.72 9.24
C ILE A 51 -10.36 2.23 8.84
N LEU A 52 -10.46 1.27 7.92
CA LEU A 52 -11.74 0.65 7.55
C LEU A 52 -12.38 -0.05 8.75
N GLN A 53 -11.60 -0.76 9.56
CA GLN A 53 -12.08 -1.44 10.75
C GLN A 53 -12.66 -0.43 11.76
N ALA A 54 -11.99 0.70 11.97
CA ALA A 54 -12.40 1.75 12.90
C ALA A 54 -13.78 2.35 12.56
N CYS A 55 -14.19 2.35 11.29
CA CYS A 55 -15.54 2.74 10.89
C CYS A 55 -16.63 1.87 11.54
N GLY A 56 -16.33 0.63 11.95
CA GLY A 56 -17.27 -0.26 12.63
C GLY A 56 -18.42 -0.76 11.74
N ASN A 57 -18.29 -0.62 10.42
CA ASN A 57 -19.25 -1.18 9.47
C ASN A 57 -18.83 -2.62 9.11
N ARG A 58 -19.59 -3.60 9.62
CA ARG A 58 -19.35 -5.04 9.42
C ARG A 58 -19.23 -5.42 7.94
N VAL A 59 -20.00 -4.77 7.06
CA VAL A 59 -19.96 -5.02 5.61
C VAL A 59 -18.63 -4.55 5.02
N LEU A 60 -18.17 -3.34 5.39
CA LEU A 60 -16.88 -2.83 4.93
C LEU A 60 -15.70 -3.63 5.49
N GLN A 61 -15.83 -4.15 6.72
CA GLN A 61 -14.84 -5.05 7.30
C GLN A 61 -14.73 -6.38 6.54
N VAL A 62 -15.85 -6.98 6.14
CA VAL A 62 -15.84 -8.19 5.29
C VAL A 62 -15.30 -7.87 3.89
N PHE A 63 -15.58 -6.67 3.38
CA PHE A 63 -15.04 -6.21 2.10
C PHE A 63 -13.52 -5.99 2.17
N SER A 64 -12.98 -5.55 3.31
CA SER A 64 -11.54 -5.44 3.55
C SER A 64 -10.79 -6.75 3.29
N ASP A 65 -11.34 -7.89 3.70
CA ASP A 65 -10.72 -9.21 3.47
C ASP A 65 -10.61 -9.55 1.98
N VAL A 66 -11.58 -9.10 1.16
CA VAL A 66 -11.53 -9.22 -0.30
C VAL A 66 -10.46 -8.30 -0.89
N LEU A 67 -10.32 -7.09 -0.36
CA LEU A 67 -9.33 -6.12 -0.80
C LEU A 67 -7.88 -6.61 -0.56
N ILE A 68 -7.62 -7.36 0.51
CA ILE A 68 -6.31 -7.98 0.77
C ILE A 68 -5.83 -8.81 -0.42
N THR A 69 -6.72 -9.66 -0.99
CA THR A 69 -6.37 -10.47 -2.18
C THR A 69 -6.18 -9.67 -3.46
N TYR A 70 -6.70 -8.44 -3.52
CA TYR A 70 -6.51 -7.53 -4.64
C TYR A 70 -5.12 -6.89 -4.61
N PHE A 71 -4.68 -6.45 -3.44
CA PHE A 71 -3.39 -5.76 -3.30
C PHE A 71 -2.17 -6.69 -3.39
N ASP A 72 -2.33 -8.00 -3.15
CA ASP A 72 -1.26 -9.00 -3.31
C ASP A 72 -0.66 -9.04 -4.73
N LYS A 73 -1.38 -8.55 -5.76
CA LYS A 73 -0.93 -8.54 -7.15
C LYS A 73 -0.01 -7.36 -7.52
N THR A 74 0.10 -6.34 -6.66
CA THR A 74 0.93 -5.13 -6.90
C THR A 74 2.39 -5.33 -6.45
N SER A 75 2.66 -6.37 -5.66
CA SER A 75 3.95 -6.67 -5.03
C SER A 75 5.14 -6.81 -6.00
N ALA A 76 4.91 -7.22 -7.26
CA ALA A 76 5.99 -7.41 -8.23
C ALA A 76 6.70 -6.09 -8.59
N LEU A 77 5.95 -4.99 -8.68
CA LEU A 77 6.51 -3.67 -8.96
C LEU A 77 7.12 -3.04 -7.71
N LEU A 78 6.53 -3.31 -6.55
CA LEU A 78 6.98 -2.72 -5.29
C LEU A 78 8.39 -3.17 -4.89
N ASN A 79 8.82 -4.36 -5.33
CA ASN A 79 10.20 -4.83 -5.21
C ASN A 79 11.25 -3.95 -5.93
N SER A 80 10.82 -3.04 -6.81
CA SER A 80 11.73 -2.09 -7.48
C SER A 80 11.96 -0.80 -6.70
N PHE A 81 11.19 -0.54 -5.63
CA PHE A 81 11.39 0.63 -4.77
C PHE A 81 12.41 0.35 -3.66
N GLY A 82 13.23 1.36 -3.37
CA GLY A 82 14.17 1.33 -2.25
C GLY A 82 13.50 1.61 -0.90
N PRO A 83 14.22 1.40 0.22
CA PRO A 83 13.70 1.62 1.57
C PRO A 83 13.17 3.05 1.79
N GLU A 84 13.77 4.04 1.14
CA GLU A 84 13.40 5.45 1.26
C GLU A 84 11.95 5.71 0.85
N TYR A 85 11.45 4.98 -0.15
CA TYR A 85 10.06 5.07 -0.56
C TYR A 85 9.12 4.73 0.61
N PHE A 86 9.34 3.59 1.27
CA PHE A 86 8.49 3.13 2.37
C PHE A 86 8.63 4.01 3.62
N VAL A 87 9.81 4.56 3.88
CA VAL A 87 10.00 5.55 4.95
C VAL A 87 9.19 6.82 4.67
N ASP A 88 9.17 7.30 3.43
CA ASP A 88 8.39 8.48 3.07
C ASP A 88 6.88 8.23 3.09
N ILE A 89 6.44 7.01 2.77
CA ILE A 89 5.05 6.56 2.98
C ILE A 89 4.71 6.60 4.48
N ALA A 90 5.54 6.01 5.34
CA ALA A 90 5.30 5.99 6.78
C ALA A 90 5.17 7.39 7.38
N ARG A 91 6.02 8.32 6.94
CA ARG A 91 5.96 9.73 7.35
C ARG A 91 4.65 10.41 6.94
N GLN A 92 4.16 10.14 5.74
CA GLN A 92 2.87 10.67 5.29
C GLN A 92 1.72 10.11 6.13
N GLU A 93 1.74 8.82 6.39
CA GLU A 93 0.72 8.15 7.22
C GLU A 93 0.79 8.58 8.69
N GLN A 94 1.98 8.86 9.23
CA GLN A 94 2.13 9.46 10.56
C GLN A 94 1.47 10.84 10.63
N ALA A 95 1.59 11.67 9.59
CA ALA A 95 0.92 12.97 9.56
C ALA A 95 -0.62 12.81 9.54
N ILE A 96 -1.14 11.81 8.82
CA ILE A 96 -2.56 11.45 8.83
C ILE A 96 -2.96 11.00 10.24
N LEU A 97 -2.19 10.12 10.88
CA LEU A 97 -2.46 9.61 12.21
C LEU A 97 -2.45 10.70 13.28
N SER A 98 -1.53 11.66 13.20
CA SER A 98 -1.51 12.84 14.07
C SER A 98 -2.80 13.67 13.91
N ALA A 99 -3.25 13.90 12.67
CA ALA A 99 -4.51 14.60 12.45
C ALA A 99 -5.74 13.83 12.96
N ILE A 100 -5.72 12.50 12.91
CA ILE A 100 -6.75 11.63 13.53
C ILE A 100 -6.74 11.79 15.05
N LYS A 101 -5.55 11.79 15.69
CA LYS A 101 -5.39 11.96 17.14
C LYS A 101 -5.89 13.31 17.63
N ASP A 102 -5.65 14.36 16.86
CA ASP A 102 -6.11 15.72 17.15
C ASP A 102 -7.60 15.92 16.80
N GLU A 103 -8.30 14.87 16.37
CA GLU A 103 -9.68 14.89 15.86
C GLU A 103 -9.90 15.93 14.75
N ASN A 104 -8.83 16.33 14.04
CA ASN A 104 -8.87 17.29 12.96
C ASN A 104 -9.29 16.61 11.65
N VAL A 105 -10.60 16.38 11.53
CA VAL A 105 -11.20 15.64 10.41
C VAL A 105 -10.83 16.22 9.05
N GLU A 106 -10.88 17.54 8.91
CA GLU A 106 -10.59 18.21 7.63
C GLU A 106 -9.14 17.97 7.20
N LEU A 107 -8.19 18.14 8.12
CA LEU A 107 -6.79 17.89 7.88
C LEU A 107 -6.53 16.41 7.56
N ALA A 108 -7.10 15.49 8.34
CA ALA A 108 -6.92 14.05 8.15
C ALA A 108 -7.43 13.59 6.78
N VAL A 109 -8.61 14.06 6.35
CA VAL A 109 -9.19 13.73 5.04
C VAL A 109 -8.34 14.29 3.91
N ARG A 110 -7.85 15.54 4.06
CA ARG A 110 -6.99 16.16 3.05
C ARG A 110 -5.67 15.42 2.89
N LEU A 111 -4.97 15.14 3.99
CA LEU A 111 -3.70 14.40 3.97
C LEU A 111 -3.87 13.00 3.38
N LEU A 112 -4.94 12.28 3.77
CA LEU A 112 -5.23 10.97 3.20
C LEU A 112 -5.47 11.04 1.69
N ARG A 113 -6.22 12.03 1.22
CA ARG A 113 -6.45 12.20 -0.23
C ARG A 113 -5.15 12.49 -0.97
N GLU A 114 -4.31 13.38 -0.45
CA GLU A 114 -3.01 13.72 -1.03
C GLU A 114 -2.11 12.49 -1.12
N HIS A 115 -2.00 11.73 -0.02
CA HIS A 115 -1.25 10.48 0.06
C HIS A 115 -1.71 9.47 -1.01
N LEU A 116 -3.02 9.21 -1.11
CA LEU A 116 -3.58 8.27 -2.08
C LEU A 116 -3.34 8.68 -3.54
N VAL A 117 -3.40 9.98 -3.83
CA VAL A 117 -3.09 10.50 -5.17
C VAL A 117 -1.60 10.32 -5.47
N ASN A 118 -0.73 10.59 -4.50
CA ASN A 118 0.71 10.46 -4.67
C ASN A 118 1.10 9.01 -4.92
N THR A 119 0.64 8.07 -4.09
CA THR A 119 0.93 6.64 -4.26
C THR A 119 0.36 6.07 -5.57
N SER A 120 -0.80 6.54 -6.03
CA SER A 120 -1.37 6.13 -7.32
C SER A 120 -0.58 6.62 -8.55
N LYS A 121 0.14 7.75 -8.45
CA LYS A 121 0.94 8.31 -9.55
C LYS A 121 2.30 7.62 -9.70
N THR A 122 2.84 7.12 -8.59
CA THR A 122 4.13 6.41 -8.57
C THR A 122 3.99 4.99 -9.12
N LEU A 123 2.77 4.44 -9.17
CA LEU A 123 2.44 3.17 -9.78
C LEU A 123 1.95 3.41 -11.23
N PRO A 124 2.48 2.71 -12.26
CA PRO A 124 1.95 2.77 -13.61
C PRO A 124 0.50 2.27 -13.61
N PRO A 125 -0.34 2.78 -14.53
CA PRO A 125 -1.74 2.36 -14.60
C PRO A 125 -1.84 0.85 -14.80
N GLU A 126 -2.75 0.25 -14.04
CA GLU A 126 -3.01 -1.19 -13.87
C GLU A 126 -3.23 -2.00 -15.18
N ASN A 127 -3.30 -1.32 -16.32
CA ASN A 127 -3.61 -1.87 -17.64
C ASN A 127 -2.42 -1.90 -18.61
N ALA A 128 -1.19 -1.69 -18.16
CA ALA A 128 0.00 -1.89 -19.00
C ALA A 128 0.39 -3.38 -19.03
N SER A 129 -0.46 -4.22 -19.61
CA SER A 129 -0.09 -5.57 -20.04
C SER A 129 0.87 -5.47 -21.22
N THR A 130 2.16 -5.24 -20.95
CA THR A 130 3.20 -5.43 -21.97
C THR A 130 3.40 -6.93 -22.20
N PRO A 131 3.26 -7.44 -23.45
CA PRO A 131 3.49 -8.84 -23.74
C PRO A 131 4.96 -9.18 -23.55
N ALA A 132 5.22 -10.31 -22.90
CA ALA A 132 6.54 -10.88 -22.72
C ALA A 132 7.27 -10.99 -24.06
N LYS A 133 8.41 -10.30 -24.21
CA LYS A 133 9.35 -10.56 -25.30
C LYS A 133 9.92 -11.97 -25.11
N THR A 134 9.41 -12.92 -25.88
CA THR A 134 9.95 -14.27 -25.99
C THR A 134 11.35 -14.18 -26.60
N THR A 135 12.39 -14.31 -25.79
CA THR A 135 13.74 -14.60 -26.27
C THR A 135 13.77 -16.05 -26.79
N LYS A 136 13.58 -16.21 -28.11
CA LYS A 136 13.87 -17.48 -28.78
C LYS A 136 15.39 -17.71 -28.76
N SER A 137 15.82 -18.52 -27.81
CA SER A 137 17.05 -19.28 -27.89
C SER A 137 17.00 -20.19 -29.12
N LYS A 138 17.87 -19.97 -30.10
CA LYS A 138 18.13 -20.94 -31.17
C LYS A 138 19.59 -21.36 -31.12
N ARG A 139 19.82 -22.39 -30.29
CA ARG A 139 20.99 -23.27 -30.35
C ARG A 139 20.81 -24.15 -31.59
N VAL A 140 21.68 -24.01 -32.60
CA VAL A 140 21.90 -25.07 -33.59
C VAL A 140 23.40 -25.30 -33.73
N SER A 141 23.76 -26.55 -33.45
CA SER A 141 25.09 -27.15 -33.48
C SER A 141 25.66 -27.26 -34.90
N LYS A 142 26.97 -27.00 -35.00
CA LYS A 142 28.01 -27.86 -35.60
C LYS A 142 27.80 -28.35 -37.06
N LYS A 143 28.64 -27.85 -37.97
CA LYS A 143 29.21 -28.69 -39.04
C LYS A 143 30.64 -28.26 -39.36
N THR A 144 31.56 -29.14 -39.00
CA THR A 144 32.90 -29.31 -39.58
C THR A 144 32.79 -29.57 -41.08
N ASP A 145 33.60 -28.92 -41.91
CA ASP A 145 34.29 -29.60 -43.00
C ASP A 145 35.50 -28.81 -43.51
N LYS A 146 36.45 -29.58 -44.03
CA LYS A 146 37.80 -29.25 -44.44
C LYS A 146 37.86 -28.41 -45.73
N GLY A 147 38.96 -27.66 -45.86
CA GLY A 147 39.48 -27.08 -47.09
C GLY A 147 40.94 -26.74 -46.87
#